data_AF-A0A166RX37-F1
#
_entry.id   AF-A0A166RX37-F1
#
_cell.length_a   1.000
_cell.length_b   1.000
_cell.length_c   1.000
_cell.angle_alpha   90.00
_cell.angle_beta   90.00
_cell.angle_gamma   90.00
#
_symmetry.space_group_name_H-M   'P 1'
#
loop_
_entity.id
_entity.type
_entity.pdbx_description
1 polymer ?
#
loop_
_entity_poly.entity_id
_entity_poly.type
_entity_poly.pdbx_seq_one_letter_code
_entity_poly.pdbx_strand_id
1 'polypeptide(L)'
;YNVHRYFFERDSTHFRSILESIQGADEHTPVVFPDVSCGDFDEFLAILYPTNFRRPTAKTTAQWTSVLHLAAEWGFESIQLLAIDNLTATAIPVDKIVLGRRYGISDWLSGAYEAVCTRADPLTVEEGMKLGVEDIIRISTARQVYGCAKARYEAKHLSKDLGDIFGLEKPIEEVS
;
A
#
# COMPACT_ATOMS: atom_id res chain seq x y z
N TYR A 1 -13.52 -0.09 -22.45
CA TYR A 1 -12.18 -0.52 -22.90
C TYR A 1 -12.33 -1.67 -23.86
N ASN A 2 -11.62 -1.67 -25.00
CA ASN A 2 -11.56 -2.81 -25.92
C ASN A 2 -10.12 -3.32 -25.96
N VAL A 3 -9.89 -4.51 -25.41
CA VAL A 3 -8.55 -5.09 -25.22
C VAL A 3 -8.51 -6.51 -25.77
N HIS A 4 -7.32 -6.97 -26.17
CA HIS A 4 -7.14 -8.31 -26.72
C HIS A 4 -7.34 -9.36 -25.64
N ARG A 5 -8.34 -10.22 -25.84
CA ARG A 5 -8.66 -11.37 -24.98
C ARG A 5 -7.45 -12.26 -24.69
N TYR A 6 -6.58 -12.44 -25.68
CA TYR A 6 -5.42 -13.34 -25.61
C TYR A 6 -4.54 -13.11 -24.36
N PHE A 7 -4.21 -11.85 -24.02
CA PHE A 7 -3.35 -11.58 -22.86
C PHE A 7 -4.00 -11.99 -21.53
N PHE A 8 -5.31 -11.72 -21.40
CA PHE A 8 -6.07 -12.05 -20.21
C PHE A 8 -6.29 -13.56 -20.06
N GLU A 9 -6.53 -14.27 -21.16
CA GLU A 9 -6.71 -15.72 -21.15
C GLU A 9 -5.40 -16.48 -20.88
N ARG A 10 -4.30 -16.00 -21.44
CA ARG A 10 -2.98 -16.59 -21.28
C ARG A 10 -2.45 -16.36 -19.87
N ASP A 11 -2.39 -15.11 -19.44
CA ASP A 11 -1.60 -14.69 -18.28
C ASP A 11 -2.41 -14.57 -16.98
N SER A 12 -3.75 -14.65 -17.05
CA SER A 12 -4.61 -14.59 -15.87
C SER A 12 -5.43 -15.86 -15.66
N THR A 13 -5.33 -16.41 -14.45
CA THR A 13 -6.15 -17.55 -14.02
C THR A 13 -7.61 -17.16 -13.83
N HIS A 14 -7.88 -15.96 -13.30
CA HIS A 14 -9.21 -15.42 -13.08
C HIS A 14 -9.96 -15.21 -14.41
N PHE A 15 -9.33 -14.50 -15.34
CA PHE A 15 -9.93 -14.22 -16.63
C PHE A 15 -10.10 -15.47 -17.47
N ARG A 16 -9.19 -16.45 -17.40
CA ARG A 16 -9.40 -17.73 -18.09
C ARG A 16 -10.73 -18.38 -17.68
N SER A 17 -11.02 -18.43 -16.38
CA SER A 17 -12.28 -18.98 -15.88
C SER A 17 -13.51 -18.16 -16.31
N ILE A 18 -13.44 -16.82 -16.21
CA ILE A 18 -14.52 -15.93 -16.67
C ILE A 18 -14.77 -16.15 -18.17
N LEU A 19 -13.71 -16.13 -18.98
CA LEU A 19 -13.76 -16.20 -20.43
C LEU A 19 -14.21 -17.57 -20.95
N GLU A 20 -13.96 -18.64 -20.20
CA GLU A 20 -14.53 -19.98 -20.44
C GLU A 20 -16.03 -20.00 -20.18
N SER A 21 -16.49 -19.40 -19.07
CA SER A 21 -17.92 -19.37 -18.71
C SER A 21 -18.80 -18.57 -19.66
N ILE A 22 -18.22 -17.59 -20.36
CA ILE A 22 -18.91 -16.76 -21.37
C ILE A 22 -18.66 -17.24 -22.80
N GLN A 23 -18.12 -18.45 -23.01
CA GLN A 23 -17.96 -19.00 -24.37
C GLN A 23 -19.32 -19.03 -25.10
N GLY A 24 -19.43 -18.25 -26.18
CA GLY A 24 -20.67 -18.08 -26.95
C GLY A 24 -21.40 -16.76 -26.68
N ALA A 25 -20.94 -15.94 -25.74
CA ALA A 25 -21.41 -14.57 -25.59
C ALA A 25 -20.93 -13.71 -26.77
N ASP A 26 -21.83 -12.83 -27.22
CA ASP A 26 -21.56 -11.88 -28.30
C ASP A 26 -20.42 -10.92 -27.90
N GLU A 27 -19.64 -10.44 -28.88
CA GLU A 27 -18.53 -9.50 -28.71
C GLU A 27 -18.99 -8.19 -28.02
N HIS A 28 -20.29 -7.95 -28.02
CA HIS A 28 -20.96 -6.83 -27.37
C HIS A 28 -21.27 -7.03 -25.87
N THR A 29 -20.88 -8.14 -25.24
CA THR A 29 -21.12 -8.38 -23.80
C THR A 29 -19.87 -8.03 -22.98
N PRO A 30 -19.81 -6.84 -22.33
CA PRO A 30 -18.65 -6.45 -21.55
C PRO A 30 -18.56 -7.21 -20.23
N VAL A 31 -17.33 -7.46 -19.76
CA VAL A 31 -17.08 -7.87 -18.37
C VAL A 31 -17.00 -6.61 -17.52
N VAL A 32 -17.78 -6.56 -16.43
CA VAL A 32 -17.92 -5.38 -15.58
C VAL A 32 -17.17 -5.56 -14.26
N PHE A 33 -16.33 -4.59 -13.90
CA PHE A 33 -15.60 -4.52 -12.64
C PHE A 33 -16.00 -3.24 -11.87
N PRO A 34 -16.97 -3.32 -10.93
CA PRO A 34 -17.51 -2.12 -10.27
C PRO A 34 -16.49 -1.47 -9.31
N ASP A 35 -15.56 -2.23 -8.78
CA ASP A 35 -14.61 -1.79 -7.75
C ASP A 35 -13.25 -1.34 -8.32
N VAL A 36 -13.14 -1.24 -9.65
CA VAL A 36 -11.89 -0.87 -10.34
C VAL A 36 -12.03 0.50 -10.99
N SER A 37 -11.18 1.44 -10.57
CA SER A 37 -11.15 2.77 -11.19
C SER A 37 -10.54 2.71 -12.59
N CYS A 38 -10.99 3.58 -13.48
CA CYS A 38 -10.40 3.72 -14.81
C CYS A 38 -8.89 4.00 -14.74
N GLY A 39 -8.45 4.82 -13.79
CA GLY A 39 -7.03 5.15 -13.61
C GLY A 39 -6.21 3.92 -13.23
N ASP A 40 -6.67 3.12 -12.27
CA ASP A 40 -5.95 1.90 -11.88
C ASP A 40 -5.88 0.89 -13.03
N PHE A 41 -6.96 0.78 -13.81
CA PHE A 41 -6.98 -0.09 -14.98
C PHE A 41 -6.06 0.42 -16.09
N ASP A 42 -6.00 1.73 -16.34
CA ASP A 42 -5.08 2.34 -17.30
C ASP A 42 -3.62 2.03 -16.94
N GLU A 43 -3.27 2.08 -15.64
CA GLU A 43 -1.93 1.74 -15.16
C GLU A 43 -1.58 0.28 -15.41
N PHE A 44 -2.53 -0.63 -15.22
CA PHE A 44 -2.40 -2.05 -15.50
C PHE A 44 -2.28 -2.32 -17.00
N LEU A 45 -3.12 -1.69 -17.82
CA LEU A 45 -3.07 -1.80 -19.27
C LEU A 45 -1.76 -1.27 -19.85
N ALA A 46 -1.15 -0.25 -19.24
CA ALA A 46 0.17 0.25 -19.66
C ALA A 46 1.30 -0.80 -19.50
N ILE A 47 1.11 -1.83 -18.67
CA ILE A 47 2.02 -2.98 -18.59
C ILE A 47 1.80 -3.94 -19.76
N LEU A 48 0.54 -4.24 -20.09
CA LEU A 48 0.17 -5.15 -21.18
C LEU A 48 0.38 -4.53 -22.57
N TYR A 49 0.21 -3.22 -22.68
CA TYR A 49 0.27 -2.43 -23.91
C TYR A 49 1.26 -1.28 -23.75
N PRO A 50 2.56 -1.57 -23.58
CA PRO A 50 3.55 -0.52 -23.43
C PRO A 50 3.69 0.26 -24.75
N THR A 51 3.61 1.59 -24.66
CA THR A 51 3.84 2.48 -25.81
C THR A 51 5.32 2.49 -26.23
N ASN A 52 6.23 2.18 -25.31
CA ASN A 52 7.67 2.06 -25.58
C ASN A 52 8.28 0.92 -24.76
N PHE A 53 8.60 -0.19 -25.45
CA PHE A 53 9.20 -1.37 -24.82
C PHE A 53 10.61 -1.14 -24.25
N ARG A 54 11.37 -0.17 -24.79
CA ARG A 54 12.74 0.12 -24.30
C ARG A 54 12.73 1.03 -23.08
N ARG A 55 11.70 1.88 -22.96
CA ARG A 55 11.55 2.85 -21.88
C ARG A 55 10.10 2.86 -21.43
N PRO A 56 9.70 1.91 -20.57
CA PRO A 56 8.37 1.92 -19.98
C PRO A 56 8.11 3.24 -19.27
N THR A 57 6.86 3.68 -19.27
CA THR A 57 6.45 4.88 -18.51
C THR A 57 6.80 4.69 -17.04
N ALA A 58 7.50 5.67 -16.46
CA ALA A 58 7.81 5.66 -15.04
C ALA A 58 6.51 5.73 -14.23
N LYS A 59 6.40 4.87 -13.21
CA LYS A 59 5.25 4.81 -12.31
C LYS A 59 5.67 5.17 -10.89
N THR A 60 4.78 5.86 -10.20
CA THR A 60 4.86 6.18 -8.77
C THR A 60 4.58 4.94 -7.92
N THR A 61 4.93 4.99 -6.63
CA THR A 61 4.62 3.92 -5.67
C THR A 61 3.13 3.63 -5.60
N ALA A 62 2.27 4.67 -5.69
CA ALA A 62 0.83 4.51 -5.70
C ALA A 62 0.36 3.74 -6.94
N GLN A 63 0.84 4.11 -8.14
CA GLN A 63 0.51 3.43 -9.38
C GLN A 63 0.98 1.96 -9.38
N TRP A 64 2.20 1.69 -8.87
CA TRP A 64 2.67 0.31 -8.71
C TRP A 64 1.84 -0.48 -7.69
N THR A 65 1.33 0.17 -6.65
CA THR A 65 0.42 -0.45 -5.68
C THR A 65 -0.91 -0.83 -6.33
N SER A 66 -1.46 0.02 -7.20
CA SER A 66 -2.65 -0.29 -7.99
C SER A 66 -2.42 -1.48 -8.93
N VAL A 67 -1.29 -1.50 -9.65
CA VAL A 67 -0.90 -2.63 -10.51
C VAL A 67 -0.77 -3.92 -9.71
N LEU A 68 -0.11 -3.87 -8.54
CA LEU A 68 0.00 -5.03 -7.65
C LEU A 68 -1.36 -5.55 -7.22
N HIS A 69 -2.28 -4.65 -6.86
CA HIS A 69 -3.63 -5.01 -6.42
C HIS A 69 -4.40 -5.77 -7.50
N LEU A 70 -4.49 -5.19 -8.70
CA LEU A 70 -5.19 -5.80 -9.83
C LEU A 70 -4.51 -7.09 -10.31
N ALA A 71 -3.18 -7.13 -10.31
CA ALA A 71 -2.45 -8.35 -10.69
C ALA A 71 -2.72 -9.51 -9.73
N ALA A 72 -2.74 -9.24 -8.42
CA ALA A 72 -3.05 -10.24 -7.41
C ALA A 72 -4.52 -10.68 -7.48
N GLU A 73 -5.45 -9.74 -7.61
CA GLU A 73 -6.89 -10.02 -7.69
C GLU A 73 -7.25 -10.86 -8.93
N TRP A 74 -6.66 -10.52 -10.08
CA TRP A 74 -6.92 -11.20 -11.34
C TRP A 74 -5.97 -12.37 -11.60
N GLY A 75 -5.03 -12.68 -10.70
CA GLY A 75 -4.13 -13.81 -10.84
C GLY A 75 -3.16 -13.69 -12.02
N PHE A 76 -2.64 -12.49 -12.30
CA PHE A 76 -1.52 -12.26 -13.21
C PHE A 76 -0.19 -12.36 -12.45
N GLU A 77 0.26 -13.58 -12.19
CA GLU A 77 1.43 -13.85 -11.33
C GLU A 77 2.71 -13.12 -11.78
N SER A 78 3.02 -13.14 -13.09
CA SER A 78 4.21 -12.45 -13.60
C SER A 78 4.16 -10.93 -13.44
N ILE A 79 2.98 -10.32 -13.57
CA ILE A 79 2.79 -8.87 -13.37
C ILE A 79 2.81 -8.54 -11.88
N GLN A 80 2.29 -9.44 -11.04
CA GLN A 80 2.35 -9.31 -9.59
C GLN A 80 3.81 -9.25 -9.12
N LEU A 81 4.65 -10.20 -9.58
CA LEU A 81 6.09 -10.20 -9.27
C LEU A 81 6.79 -8.95 -9.79
N LEU A 82 6.48 -8.50 -11.02
CA LEU A 82 7.02 -7.24 -11.55
C LEU A 82 6.70 -6.03 -10.66
N ALA A 83 5.46 -5.94 -10.16
CA ALA A 83 5.07 -4.86 -9.26
C ALA A 83 5.79 -4.96 -7.91
N ILE A 84 5.96 -6.17 -7.38
CA ILE A 84 6.74 -6.43 -6.16
C ILE A 84 8.19 -5.97 -6.34
N ASP A 85 8.85 -6.29 -7.45
CA ASP A 85 10.24 -5.89 -7.67
C ASP A 85 10.40 -4.36 -7.67
N ASN A 86 9.48 -3.64 -8.33
CA ASN A 86 9.50 -2.18 -8.38
C ASN A 86 9.20 -1.54 -7.00
N LEU A 87 8.24 -2.10 -6.26
CA LEU A 87 7.89 -1.62 -4.91
C LEU A 87 8.97 -1.96 -3.88
N THR A 88 9.71 -3.05 -4.05
CA THR A 88 10.86 -3.39 -3.20
C THR A 88 11.88 -2.26 -3.21
N ALA A 89 12.12 -1.64 -4.36
CA ALA A 89 13.06 -0.54 -4.51
C ALA A 89 12.52 0.81 -4.03
N THR A 90 11.20 1.04 -4.09
CA THR A 90 10.61 2.39 -4.00
C THR A 90 9.66 2.62 -2.83
N ALA A 91 9.05 1.56 -2.28
CA ALA A 91 8.06 1.68 -1.21
C ALA A 91 8.73 2.03 0.13
N ILE A 92 8.08 2.92 0.88
CA ILE A 92 8.51 3.26 2.24
C ILE A 92 8.24 2.10 3.21
N PRO A 93 8.93 2.03 4.36
CA PRO A 93 8.79 0.91 5.30
C PRO A 93 7.34 0.63 5.74
N VAL A 94 6.54 1.67 6.01
CA VAL A 94 5.13 1.50 6.40
C VAL A 94 4.31 0.83 5.30
N ASP A 95 4.46 1.29 4.06
CA ASP A 95 3.75 0.68 2.92
C ASP A 95 4.23 -0.76 2.68
N LYS A 96 5.52 -1.05 2.88
CA LYS A 96 6.05 -2.43 2.82
C LYS A 96 5.43 -3.36 3.86
N ILE A 97 5.17 -2.90 5.08
CA ILE A 97 4.47 -3.70 6.10
C ILE A 97 3.05 -3.99 5.62
N VAL A 98 2.32 -2.96 5.20
CA VAL A 98 0.91 -3.07 4.80
C VAL A 98 0.74 -3.99 3.60
N LEU A 99 1.50 -3.74 2.54
CA LEU A 99 1.45 -4.53 1.31
C LEU A 99 2.01 -5.94 1.52
N GLY A 100 3.09 -6.07 2.30
CA GLY A 100 3.70 -7.35 2.62
C GLY A 100 2.76 -8.26 3.38
N ARG A 101 1.98 -7.73 4.34
CA ARG A 101 0.94 -8.50 5.04
C ARG A 101 -0.22 -8.84 4.11
N ARG A 102 -0.71 -7.87 3.33
CA ARG A 102 -1.87 -8.06 2.44
C ARG A 102 -1.63 -9.10 1.36
N TYR A 103 -0.44 -9.12 0.76
CA TYR A 103 -0.11 -9.99 -0.38
C TYR A 103 0.85 -11.13 -0.02
N GLY A 104 1.18 -11.32 1.26
CA GLY A 104 2.04 -12.43 1.71
C GLY A 104 3.51 -12.30 1.35
N ILE A 105 4.04 -11.08 1.21
CA ILE A 105 5.45 -10.81 0.85
C ILE A 105 6.28 -10.76 2.14
N SER A 106 6.59 -11.93 2.70
CA SER A 106 7.27 -12.04 4.01
C SER A 106 8.66 -11.42 4.04
N ASP A 107 9.38 -11.44 2.91
CA ASP A 107 10.75 -10.91 2.79
C ASP A 107 10.85 -9.41 3.10
N TRP A 108 9.75 -8.66 2.94
CA TRP A 108 9.72 -7.24 3.27
C TRP A 108 9.57 -6.97 4.76
N LEU A 109 8.86 -7.86 5.47
CA LEU A 109 8.31 -7.54 6.78
C LEU A 109 9.39 -7.26 7.82
N SER A 110 10.38 -8.15 7.94
CA SER A 110 11.43 -8.02 8.97
C SER A 110 12.17 -6.70 8.86
N GLY A 111 12.71 -6.38 7.66
CA GLY A 111 13.45 -5.15 7.45
C GLY A 111 12.58 -3.89 7.55
N ALA A 112 11.31 -3.97 7.15
CA ALA A 112 10.39 -2.85 7.26
C ALA A 112 10.02 -2.55 8.72
N TYR A 113 9.70 -3.56 9.53
CA TYR A 113 9.46 -3.38 10.96
C TYR A 113 10.69 -2.82 11.67
N GLU A 114 11.88 -3.34 11.38
CA GLU A 114 13.14 -2.82 11.94
C GLU A 114 13.33 -1.34 11.62
N ALA A 115 13.13 -0.95 10.35
CA ALA A 115 13.27 0.45 9.93
C ALA A 115 12.26 1.37 10.63
N VAL A 116 11.00 0.95 10.79
CA VAL A 116 9.98 1.74 11.52
C VAL A 116 10.27 1.80 13.02
N CYS A 117 10.78 0.72 13.61
CA CYS A 117 11.08 0.69 15.04
C CYS A 117 12.35 1.46 15.40
N THR A 118 13.33 1.57 14.50
CA THR A 118 14.62 2.21 14.80
C THR A 118 14.69 3.68 14.41
N ARG A 119 13.81 4.17 13.53
CA ARG A 119 13.83 5.59 13.10
C ARG A 119 13.51 6.56 14.25
N ALA A 120 14.05 7.78 14.15
CA ALA A 120 13.87 8.81 15.17
C ALA A 120 12.40 9.28 15.28
N ASP A 121 11.77 9.57 14.15
CA ASP A 121 10.42 10.13 14.12
C ASP A 121 9.35 9.11 14.57
N PRO A 122 8.34 9.55 15.34
CA PRO A 122 7.20 8.71 15.70
C PRO A 122 6.36 8.33 14.47
N LEU A 123 5.40 7.42 14.64
CA LEU A 123 4.37 7.18 13.63
C LEU A 123 3.49 8.42 13.47
N THR A 124 3.18 8.78 12.22
CA THR A 124 2.14 9.79 11.96
C THR A 124 0.75 9.16 12.06
N VAL A 125 -0.29 10.01 12.13
CA VAL A 125 -1.68 9.53 12.15
C VAL A 125 -2.01 8.76 10.86
N GLU A 126 -1.53 9.24 9.70
CA GLU A 126 -1.75 8.63 8.40
C GLU A 126 -1.09 7.25 8.32
N GLU A 127 0.13 7.10 8.83
CA GLU A 127 0.81 5.80 8.93
C GLU A 127 0.06 4.86 9.88
N GLY A 128 -0.41 5.38 11.01
CA GLY A 128 -1.22 4.61 11.95
C GLY A 128 -2.50 4.06 11.31
N MET A 129 -3.22 4.90 10.57
CA MET A 129 -4.45 4.49 9.86
C MET A 129 -4.19 3.36 8.84
N LYS A 130 -3.01 3.35 8.22
CA LYS A 130 -2.61 2.29 7.27
C LYS A 130 -2.25 0.97 7.97
N LEU A 131 -1.50 1.03 9.07
CA LEU A 131 -0.97 -0.13 9.79
C LEU A 131 -2.05 -0.87 10.59
N GLY A 132 -3.02 -0.13 11.10
CA GLY A 132 -4.02 -0.66 12.02
C GLY A 132 -3.48 -0.86 13.45
N VAL A 133 -4.40 -1.06 14.38
CA VAL A 133 -4.13 -1.00 15.83
C VAL A 133 -3.09 -2.02 16.30
N GLU A 134 -3.14 -3.24 15.76
CA GLU A 134 -2.23 -4.32 16.16
C GLU A 134 -0.75 -3.98 15.89
N ASP A 135 -0.46 -3.47 14.69
CA ASP A 135 0.90 -3.10 14.30
C ASP A 135 1.39 -1.88 15.07
N ILE A 136 0.52 -0.88 15.30
CA ILE A 136 0.87 0.29 16.11
C ILE A 136 1.31 -0.13 17.52
N ILE A 137 0.56 -1.04 18.16
CA ILE A 137 0.88 -1.53 19.51
C ILE A 137 2.22 -2.28 19.52
N ARG A 138 2.44 -3.16 18.54
CA ARG A 138 3.69 -3.93 18.42
C ARG A 138 4.89 -3.02 18.17
N ILE A 139 4.77 -2.06 17.26
CA ILE A 139 5.80 -1.07 16.95
C ILE A 139 6.10 -0.22 18.19
N SER A 140 5.07 0.26 18.89
CA SER A 140 5.24 1.03 20.13
C SER A 140 5.98 0.23 21.20
N THR A 141 5.59 -1.04 21.39
CA THR A 141 6.25 -1.97 22.32
C THR A 141 7.73 -2.14 21.98
N ALA A 142 8.05 -2.41 20.70
CA ALA A 142 9.42 -2.56 20.24
C ALA A 142 10.23 -1.28 20.48
N ARG A 143 9.69 -0.11 20.12
CA ARG A 143 10.34 1.20 20.31
C ARG A 143 10.64 1.50 21.78
N GLN A 144 9.75 1.08 22.69
CA GLN A 144 9.93 1.22 24.14
C GLN A 144 11.04 0.31 24.66
N VAL A 145 11.11 -0.94 24.18
CA VAL A 145 12.13 -1.92 24.62
C VAL A 145 13.53 -1.53 24.15
N TYR A 146 13.67 -1.05 22.90
CA TYR A 146 14.98 -0.74 22.30
C TYR A 146 15.46 0.70 22.54
N GLY A 147 14.71 1.52 23.28
CA GLY A 147 15.17 2.85 23.69
C GLY A 147 15.27 3.90 22.57
N CYS A 148 14.69 3.64 21.38
CA CYS A 148 14.57 4.64 20.32
C CYS A 148 13.64 5.80 20.72
N ALA A 149 12.81 5.61 21.76
CA ALA A 149 12.11 6.68 22.45
C ALA A 149 12.98 7.29 23.57
N LYS A 150 14.12 7.90 23.23
CA LYS A 150 14.82 8.79 24.19
C LYS A 150 13.99 10.05 24.37
N ALA A 151 13.01 10.00 25.26
CA ALA A 151 12.26 11.16 25.69
C ALA A 151 13.22 12.20 26.29
N ARG A 152 13.10 13.46 25.85
CA ARG A 152 13.71 14.60 26.54
C ARG A 152 12.94 14.79 27.85
N TYR A 153 13.32 14.07 28.91
CA TYR A 153 12.64 14.15 30.20
C TYR A 153 13.03 15.44 30.92
N GLU A 154 12.42 16.55 30.54
CA GLU A 154 12.27 17.70 31.42
C GLU A 154 10.79 17.82 31.80
N ALA A 155 10.43 17.39 33.01
CA ALA A 155 9.03 17.33 33.47
C ALA A 155 8.27 18.67 33.32
N LYS A 156 8.99 19.80 33.28
CA LYS A 156 8.44 21.14 33.04
C LYS A 156 7.81 21.32 31.65
N HIS A 157 8.19 20.52 30.65
CA HIS A 157 7.64 20.58 29.29
C HIS A 157 6.47 19.62 29.07
N LEU A 158 6.34 18.57 29.90
CA LEU A 158 5.34 17.51 29.72
C LEU A 158 3.91 18.05 29.58
N SER A 159 3.47 18.96 30.44
CA SER A 159 2.10 19.50 30.36
C SER A 159 1.84 20.27 29.08
N LYS A 160 2.86 20.96 28.54
CA LYS A 160 2.73 21.68 27.27
C LYS A 160 2.71 20.68 26.11
N ASP A 161 3.64 19.73 26.11
CA ASP A 161 3.75 18.70 25.08
C ASP A 161 2.46 17.87 25.00
N LEU A 162 1.84 17.52 26.13
CA LEU A 162 0.53 16.88 26.17
C LEU A 162 -0.58 17.75 25.59
N GLY A 163 -0.57 19.06 25.87
CA GLY A 163 -1.50 20.02 25.27
C GLY A 163 -1.39 20.05 23.74
N ASP A 164 -0.15 20.14 23.24
CA ASP A 164 0.13 20.19 21.80
C ASP A 164 -0.20 18.85 21.10
N ILE A 165 0.14 17.71 21.71
CA ILE A 165 -0.08 16.37 21.13
C ILE A 165 -1.56 15.98 21.12
N PHE A 166 -2.29 16.24 22.21
CA PHE A 166 -3.67 15.81 22.38
C PHE A 166 -4.70 16.91 22.05
N GLY A 167 -4.24 18.11 21.64
CA GLY A 167 -5.13 19.24 21.35
C GLY A 167 -5.92 19.72 22.57
N LEU A 168 -5.33 19.62 23.77
CA LEU A 168 -6.00 20.01 25.01
C LEU A 168 -5.83 21.53 25.22
N GLU A 169 -6.77 22.35 24.72
CA GLU A 169 -6.81 23.77 25.05
C GLU A 169 -7.03 23.97 26.56
N LYS A 170 -6.28 24.87 27.18
CA LYS A 170 -6.58 25.30 28.56
C LYS A 170 -7.87 26.13 28.54
N PRO A 171 -8.84 25.89 29.43
CA PRO A 171 -9.93 26.82 29.63
C PRO A 171 -9.32 28.19 29.96
N ILE A 172 -9.73 29.21 29.22
CA ILE A 172 -9.46 30.60 29.58
C ILE A 172 -10.17 30.79 30.93
N GLU A 173 -9.42 30.85 32.02
CA GLU A 173 -9.95 31.33 33.29
C GLU A 173 -10.36 32.79 33.06
N GLU A 174 -11.67 33.00 32.87
CA GLU A 174 -12.27 34.34 32.93
C GLU A 174 -12.03 34.88 34.33
N VAL A 175 -10.99 35.72 34.46
CA VAL A 175 -10.73 36.50 35.66
C VAL A 175 -11.88 37.49 35.82
N SER A 176 -12.77 37.20 36.78
CA SER A 176 -13.83 38.12 37.26
C SER A 176 -13.25 39.31 38.01
#